data_AF-A0A354U9M9-F1
#
_entry.id   AF-A0A354U9M9-F1
#
_cell.length_a   1.000
_cell.length_b   1.000
_cell.length_c   1.000
_cell.angle_alpha   90.00
_cell.angle_beta   90.00
_cell.angle_gamma   90.00
#
_symmetry.space_group_name_H-M   'P 1'
#
loop_
_entity.id
_entity.type
_entity.pdbx_description
1 polymer ?
#
loop_
_entity_poly.entity_id
_entity_poly.type
_entity_poly.pdbx_seq_one_letter_code
_entity_poly.pdbx_strand_id
1 'polypeptide(L)'
;MKKITTLLLLAGVSGLLTAGDLQLNDKGYFELDGLRATPTTYSESWQALQPTVSREVFKKIDSESGVQFQMNFADGASGKLALALENEEHAAASVNMENGTLAKPFCLNALLPVSSYEGTKFEADGKIGHFPKEFGKTVIYAGTVKRFRIPSKNGEILIEGNFYLRIQDDRKWNGSSFNIRLGFTPYTSGIQKSKISLRIRQGKSGEFGKELGSLNNTAQN
;
A
#
# COMPACT_ATOMS: atom_id res chain seq x y z
N MET A 1 -39.05 -41.18 28.70
CA MET A 1 -38.46 -39.84 28.60
C MET A 1 -37.72 -39.73 27.27
N LYS A 2 -38.24 -38.93 26.32
CA LYS A 2 -37.52 -38.51 25.11
C LYS A 2 -37.80 -37.02 24.93
N LYS A 3 -36.83 -36.18 25.26
CA LYS A 3 -36.88 -34.74 24.96
C LYS A 3 -36.20 -34.54 23.61
N ILE A 4 -37.02 -34.26 22.60
CA ILE A 4 -36.59 -33.69 21.32
C ILE A 4 -36.16 -32.26 21.65
N THR A 5 -34.89 -31.93 21.43
CA THR A 5 -34.42 -30.54 21.52
C THR A 5 -34.02 -30.10 20.13
N THR A 6 -34.73 -29.08 19.68
CA THR A 6 -34.72 -28.42 18.38
C THR A 6 -33.34 -27.91 18.00
N LEU A 7 -32.92 -28.25 16.78
CA LEU A 7 -31.76 -27.72 16.08
C LEU A 7 -32.07 -26.28 15.62
N LEU A 8 -31.38 -25.27 16.14
CA LEU A 8 -31.42 -23.93 15.57
C LEU A 8 -30.50 -23.89 14.33
N LEU A 9 -31.13 -23.87 13.15
CA LEU A 9 -30.49 -23.45 11.91
C LEU A 9 -30.19 -21.95 12.00
N LEU A 10 -28.92 -21.57 12.15
CA LEU A 10 -28.49 -20.20 11.87
C LEU A 10 -28.48 -20.03 10.34
N ALA A 11 -29.55 -19.43 9.83
CA ALA A 11 -29.59 -18.91 8.47
C ALA A 11 -28.47 -17.86 8.32
N GLY A 12 -27.70 -17.99 7.24
CA GLY A 12 -26.57 -17.14 6.93
C GLY A 12 -26.96 -15.67 6.90
N VAL A 13 -26.40 -14.90 7.82
CA VAL A 13 -26.26 -13.47 7.63
C VAL A 13 -25.06 -13.33 6.69
N SER A 14 -25.34 -13.11 5.41
CA SER A 14 -24.35 -12.52 4.50
C SER A 14 -23.98 -11.19 5.12
N GLY A 15 -22.90 -11.15 5.89
CA GLY A 15 -22.40 -9.93 6.47
C GLY A 15 -22.18 -8.94 5.34
N LEU A 16 -22.92 -7.84 5.36
CA LEU A 16 -22.46 -6.60 4.74
C LEU A 16 -21.04 -6.41 5.27
N LEU A 17 -20.04 -6.54 4.39
CA LEU A 17 -18.67 -6.22 4.74
C LEU A 17 -18.66 -4.74 5.08
N THR A 18 -18.68 -4.45 6.37
CA THR A 18 -18.41 -3.10 6.86
C THR A 18 -17.02 -2.71 6.34
N ALA A 19 -16.86 -1.45 5.99
CA ALA A 19 -15.54 -0.87 5.81
C ALA A 19 -14.62 -1.31 6.95
N GLY A 20 -13.45 -1.82 6.62
CA GLY A 20 -12.44 -2.19 7.63
C GLY A 20 -11.65 -0.96 8.05
N ASP A 21 -11.21 -0.91 9.30
CA ASP A 21 -10.27 0.10 9.77
C ASP A 21 -8.88 -0.08 9.14
N LEU A 22 -8.07 0.97 9.15
CA LEU A 22 -6.67 0.89 8.74
C LEU A 22 -5.89 0.02 9.73
N GLN A 23 -5.22 -1.01 9.22
CA GLN A 23 -4.47 -1.93 10.07
C GLN A 23 -3.00 -1.92 9.71
N LEU A 24 -2.12 -1.98 10.72
CA LEU A 24 -0.72 -2.37 10.57
C LEU A 24 -0.58 -3.81 11.04
N ASN A 25 -0.21 -4.71 10.14
CA ASN A 25 -0.09 -6.11 10.49
C ASN A 25 1.30 -6.47 11.05
N ASP A 26 1.41 -7.65 11.67
CA ASP A 26 2.66 -8.15 12.26
C ASP A 26 3.78 -8.41 11.26
N LYS A 27 3.47 -8.55 9.96
CA LYS A 27 4.46 -8.67 8.87
C LYS A 27 4.95 -7.32 8.35
N GLY A 28 4.47 -6.21 8.90
CA GLY A 28 4.93 -4.86 8.57
C GLY A 28 4.37 -4.32 7.26
N TYR A 29 3.08 -4.51 6.98
CA TYR A 29 2.36 -3.79 5.92
C TYR A 29 1.08 -3.16 6.46
N PHE A 30 0.66 -2.08 5.81
CA PHE A 30 -0.63 -1.45 6.06
C PHE A 30 -1.70 -2.07 5.16
N GLU A 31 -2.91 -2.28 5.68
CA GLU A 31 -4.05 -2.78 4.93
C GLU A 31 -5.30 -1.97 5.23
N LEU A 32 -6.04 -1.58 4.18
CA LEU A 32 -7.34 -0.92 4.27
C LEU A 32 -8.18 -1.29 3.06
N ASP A 33 -9.38 -1.82 3.29
CA ASP A 33 -10.37 -2.14 2.24
C ASP A 33 -9.79 -2.92 1.03
N GLY A 34 -8.93 -3.89 1.31
CA GLY A 34 -8.25 -4.73 0.31
C GLY A 34 -7.02 -4.11 -0.34
N LEU A 35 -6.72 -2.83 -0.10
CA LEU A 35 -5.46 -2.21 -0.47
C LEU A 35 -4.38 -2.62 0.53
N ARG A 36 -3.32 -3.27 0.05
CA ARG A 36 -2.12 -3.57 0.84
C ARG A 36 -0.95 -2.70 0.44
N ALA A 37 -0.40 -1.95 1.38
CA ALA A 37 0.75 -1.09 1.20
C ALA A 37 1.96 -1.63 1.98
N THR A 38 2.92 -2.21 1.26
CA THR A 38 4.10 -2.89 1.84
C THR A 38 5.35 -2.02 1.71
N PRO A 39 6.13 -1.83 2.80
CA PRO A 39 7.44 -1.18 2.72
C PRO A 39 8.31 -1.86 1.69
N THR A 40 8.82 -1.07 0.77
CA THR A 40 9.66 -1.55 -0.31
C THR A 40 10.82 -0.59 -0.48
N THR A 41 12.00 -1.16 -0.66
CA THR A 41 13.15 -0.46 -1.25
C THR A 41 13.62 -1.26 -2.46
N TYR A 42 14.61 -0.77 -3.17
CA TYR A 42 15.18 -1.49 -4.31
C TYR A 42 16.70 -1.52 -4.23
N SER A 43 17.29 -2.63 -4.64
CA SER A 43 18.72 -2.70 -4.90
C SER A 43 19.14 -1.70 -5.99
N GLU A 44 20.44 -1.52 -6.17
CA GLU A 44 20.96 -0.72 -7.28
C GLU A 44 20.48 -1.20 -8.66
N SER A 45 20.31 -2.52 -8.81
CA SER A 45 19.78 -3.19 -10.01
C SER A 45 18.25 -3.18 -10.11
N TRP A 46 17.56 -2.38 -9.28
CA TRP A 46 16.09 -2.27 -9.24
C TRP A 46 15.33 -3.55 -8.83
N GLN A 47 16.00 -4.49 -8.16
CA GLN A 47 15.32 -5.62 -7.54
C GLN A 47 14.56 -5.13 -6.30
N ALA A 48 13.26 -5.42 -6.22
CA ALA A 48 12.45 -5.07 -5.06
C ALA A 48 12.89 -5.86 -3.82
N LEU A 49 13.05 -5.15 -2.70
CA LEU A 49 13.39 -5.71 -1.40
C LEU A 49 12.27 -5.36 -0.42
N GLN A 50 11.67 -6.38 0.19
CA GLN A 50 10.50 -6.24 1.06
C GLN A 50 10.66 -7.12 2.32
N PRO A 51 10.11 -6.72 3.48
CA PRO A 51 10.26 -7.49 4.72
C PRO A 51 9.80 -8.95 4.64
N THR A 52 8.74 -9.24 3.90
CA THR A 52 8.18 -10.60 3.80
C THR A 52 8.97 -11.54 2.90
N VAL A 53 9.69 -10.99 1.92
CA VAL A 53 10.39 -11.73 0.86
C VAL A 53 11.91 -11.74 1.09
N SER A 54 12.49 -10.60 1.45
CA SER A 54 13.93 -10.38 1.61
C SER A 54 14.34 -10.46 3.08
N ARG A 55 14.10 -11.61 3.72
CA ARG A 55 14.32 -11.81 5.17
C ARG A 55 15.80 -11.73 5.58
N GLU A 56 16.70 -11.96 4.64
CA GLU A 56 18.13 -11.74 4.78
C GLU A 56 18.46 -10.25 4.99
N VAL A 57 17.68 -9.35 4.36
CA VAL A 57 17.83 -7.90 4.52
C VAL A 57 17.07 -7.42 5.76
N PHE A 58 15.80 -7.81 5.90
CA PHE A 58 14.92 -7.32 6.96
C PHE A 58 14.74 -8.35 8.07
N LYS A 59 15.39 -8.10 9.21
CA LYS A 59 15.20 -8.89 10.44
C LYS A 59 14.25 -8.15 11.36
N LYS A 60 13.06 -8.71 11.60
CA LYS A 60 12.11 -8.16 12.56
C LYS A 60 12.77 -8.12 13.95
N ILE A 61 12.60 -7.00 14.66
CA ILE A 61 13.08 -6.82 16.03
C ILE A 61 11.88 -6.53 16.95
N ASP A 62 12.04 -6.86 18.23
CA ASP A 62 11.00 -6.60 19.23
C ASP A 62 10.77 -5.08 19.35
N SER A 63 9.50 -4.71 19.48
CA SER A 63 9.07 -3.33 19.62
C SER A 63 7.84 -3.27 20.51
N GLU A 64 7.83 -2.33 21.45
CA GLU A 64 6.67 -2.05 22.31
C GLU A 64 5.53 -1.36 21.55
N SER A 65 5.85 -0.70 20.43
CA SER A 65 4.89 -0.02 19.56
C SER A 65 5.20 -0.25 18.09
N GLY A 66 4.17 -0.60 17.31
CA GLY A 66 4.29 -0.81 15.87
C GLY A 66 5.17 -2.01 15.47
N VAL A 67 5.76 -1.94 14.29
CA VAL A 67 6.61 -2.99 13.72
C VAL A 67 7.96 -2.41 13.34
N GLN A 68 9.04 -3.06 13.79
CA GLN A 68 10.40 -2.63 13.48
C GLN A 68 11.21 -3.73 12.84
N PHE A 69 12.11 -3.33 11.95
CA PHE A 69 13.08 -4.19 11.29
C PHE A 69 14.47 -3.59 11.39
N GLN A 70 15.45 -4.41 11.80
CA GLN A 70 16.85 -4.17 11.49
C GLN A 70 17.08 -4.53 10.02
N MET A 71 17.68 -3.61 9.27
CA MET A 71 18.05 -3.79 7.88
C MET A 71 19.56 -3.99 7.76
N ASN A 72 19.97 -5.01 7.02
CA ASN A 72 21.37 -5.27 6.68
C ASN A 72 21.47 -5.55 5.18
N PHE A 73 22.13 -4.65 4.45
CA PHE A 73 22.29 -4.75 3.00
C PHE A 73 23.61 -5.45 2.65
N ALA A 74 23.68 -6.03 1.45
CA ALA A 74 24.84 -6.80 1.01
C ALA A 74 26.10 -5.93 0.80
N ASP A 75 25.93 -4.63 0.58
CA ASP A 75 26.99 -3.63 0.48
C ASP A 75 27.56 -3.21 1.85
N GLY A 76 27.06 -3.81 2.94
CA GLY A 76 27.45 -3.50 4.31
C GLY A 76 26.66 -2.34 4.94
N ALA A 77 25.74 -1.71 4.21
CA ALA A 77 24.88 -0.69 4.79
C ALA A 77 23.89 -1.30 5.79
N SER A 78 23.66 -0.61 6.90
CA SER A 78 22.81 -1.05 8.01
C SER A 78 21.89 0.08 8.46
N GLY A 79 20.73 -0.28 8.99
CA GLY A 79 19.77 0.70 9.48
C GLY A 79 18.52 0.08 10.07
N LYS A 80 17.53 0.92 10.36
CA LYS A 80 16.24 0.51 10.92
C LYS A 80 15.10 1.03 10.07
N LEU A 81 14.10 0.19 9.88
CA LEU A 81 12.78 0.54 9.35
C LEU A 81 11.78 0.40 10.49
N ALA A 82 11.02 1.46 10.76
CA ALA A 82 9.96 1.44 11.76
C ALA A 82 8.63 1.81 11.09
N LEU A 83 7.57 1.07 11.40
CA LEU A 83 6.20 1.35 11.01
C LEU A 83 5.33 1.48 12.24
N ALA A 84 4.39 2.42 12.23
CA ALA A 84 3.43 2.60 13.29
C ALA A 84 2.06 3.00 12.74
N LEU A 85 1.03 2.61 13.48
CA LEU A 85 -0.30 3.18 13.38
C LEU A 85 -0.42 4.18 14.54
N GLU A 86 -0.45 5.48 14.24
CA GLU A 86 -0.51 6.55 15.27
C GLU A 86 -1.93 6.71 15.82
N ASN A 87 -2.94 6.42 15.00
CA ASN A 87 -4.36 6.28 15.33
C ASN A 87 -5.08 5.55 14.17
N GLU A 88 -6.40 5.37 14.27
CA GLU A 88 -7.24 4.62 13.32
C GLU A 88 -7.13 5.05 11.85
N GLU A 89 -6.66 6.27 11.57
CA GLU A 89 -6.50 6.78 10.20
C GLU A 89 -5.06 7.17 9.86
N HIS A 90 -4.12 7.17 10.82
CA HIS A 90 -2.78 7.69 10.63
C HIS A 90 -1.71 6.59 10.62
N ALA A 91 -1.07 6.42 9.47
CA ALA A 91 0.05 5.52 9.26
C ALA A 91 1.36 6.30 9.15
N ALA A 92 2.39 5.85 9.85
CA ALA A 92 3.74 6.39 9.76
C ALA A 92 4.75 5.30 9.45
N ALA A 93 5.73 5.61 8.60
CA ALA A 93 6.91 4.78 8.43
C ALA A 93 8.17 5.63 8.33
N SER A 94 9.26 5.15 8.91
CA SER A 94 10.54 5.86 8.92
C SER A 94 11.71 4.92 8.72
N VAL A 95 12.74 5.44 8.08
CA VAL A 95 14.01 4.76 7.84
C VAL A 95 15.13 5.60 8.43
N ASN A 96 16.03 4.94 9.15
CA ASN A 96 17.23 5.52 9.70
C ASN A 96 18.42 4.59 9.43
N MET A 97 19.28 4.98 8.50
CA MET A 97 20.51 4.28 8.14
C MET A 97 21.69 4.82 8.95
N GLU A 98 22.65 3.97 9.27
CA GLU A 98 23.83 4.37 10.05
C GLU A 98 24.71 5.34 9.24
N ASN A 99 25.09 4.98 8.01
CA ASN A 99 26.01 5.75 7.17
C ASN A 99 25.48 6.07 5.76
N GLY A 100 24.15 6.02 5.56
CA GLY A 100 23.52 6.11 4.24
C GLY A 100 23.37 4.75 3.54
N THR A 101 22.75 4.72 2.36
CA THR A 101 22.55 3.47 1.59
C THR A 101 22.54 3.70 0.09
N LEU A 102 23.05 2.74 -0.68
CA LEU A 102 22.95 2.72 -2.14
C LEU A 102 21.58 2.22 -2.64
N ALA A 103 20.75 1.70 -1.73
CA ALA A 103 19.39 1.35 -2.03
C ALA A 103 18.64 2.55 -2.62
N LYS A 104 17.78 2.27 -3.60
CA LYS A 104 16.88 3.27 -4.20
C LYS A 104 15.86 3.72 -3.14
N PRO A 105 15.11 4.82 -3.40
CA PRO A 105 14.25 5.41 -2.38
C PRO A 105 13.26 4.40 -1.79
N PHE A 106 13.03 4.53 -0.48
CA PHE A 106 12.02 3.76 0.23
C PHE A 106 10.61 4.25 -0.11
N CYS A 107 9.66 3.34 -0.17
CA CYS A 107 8.25 3.65 -0.38
C CYS A 107 7.34 2.65 0.34
N LEU A 108 6.05 3.00 0.44
CA LEU A 108 4.99 2.01 0.57
C LEU A 108 4.54 1.63 -0.84
N ASN A 109 4.64 0.35 -1.19
CA ASN A 109 4.28 -0.20 -2.49
C ASN A 109 2.94 -0.93 -2.39
N ALA A 110 2.01 -0.62 -3.28
CA ALA A 110 0.77 -1.35 -3.46
C ALA A 110 0.66 -1.87 -4.91
N LEU A 111 0.22 -3.12 -5.06
CA LEU A 111 -0.05 -3.72 -6.37
C LEU A 111 -1.55 -3.77 -6.59
N LEU A 112 -2.03 -3.03 -7.57
CA LEU A 112 -3.44 -3.00 -7.95
C LEU A 112 -3.64 -3.95 -9.13
N PRO A 113 -4.45 -5.03 -9.02
CA PRO A 113 -4.69 -5.95 -10.14
C PRO A 113 -5.25 -5.21 -11.35
N VAL A 114 -4.67 -5.41 -12.53
CA VAL A 114 -5.16 -4.80 -13.78
C VAL A 114 -6.62 -5.16 -14.00
N SER A 115 -6.97 -6.44 -13.80
CA SER A 115 -8.35 -6.95 -13.97
C SER A 115 -9.39 -6.16 -13.16
N SER A 116 -9.03 -5.65 -11.98
CA SER A 116 -9.94 -4.91 -11.11
C SER A 116 -9.96 -3.40 -11.37
N TYR A 117 -8.85 -2.82 -11.86
CA TYR A 117 -8.66 -1.37 -11.94
C TYR A 117 -8.66 -0.83 -13.38
N GLU A 118 -8.54 -1.67 -14.41
CA GLU A 118 -8.51 -1.20 -15.79
C GLU A 118 -9.77 -0.38 -16.17
N GLY A 119 -9.57 0.78 -16.79
CA GLY A 119 -10.64 1.70 -17.14
C GLY A 119 -11.17 2.55 -16.00
N THR A 120 -10.75 2.30 -14.75
CA THR A 120 -11.09 3.16 -13.60
C THR A 120 -10.22 4.42 -13.56
N LYS A 121 -10.58 5.37 -12.69
CA LYS A 121 -9.87 6.63 -12.50
C LYS A 121 -9.08 6.64 -11.21
N PHE A 122 -8.14 7.56 -11.12
CA PHE A 122 -7.56 7.99 -9.86
C PHE A 122 -7.53 9.52 -9.82
N GLU A 123 -7.37 10.11 -8.64
CA GLU A 123 -7.14 11.54 -8.49
C GLU A 123 -5.82 11.79 -7.77
N ALA A 124 -5.01 12.71 -8.29
CA ALA A 124 -3.80 13.21 -7.64
C ALA A 124 -3.84 14.74 -7.59
N ASP A 125 -3.91 15.32 -6.38
CA ASP A 125 -4.07 16.76 -6.14
C ASP A 125 -5.18 17.41 -7.00
N GLY A 126 -6.37 16.80 -7.02
CA GLY A 126 -7.52 17.27 -7.79
C GLY A 126 -7.46 16.99 -9.30
N LYS A 127 -6.36 16.43 -9.82
CA LYS A 127 -6.24 16.05 -11.23
C LYS A 127 -6.64 14.60 -11.43
N ILE A 128 -7.59 14.37 -12.33
CA ILE A 128 -8.06 13.03 -12.69
C ILE A 128 -7.09 12.37 -13.67
N GLY A 129 -6.61 11.20 -13.31
CA GLY A 129 -5.90 10.26 -14.17
C GLY A 129 -6.72 8.99 -14.40
N HIS A 130 -6.23 8.12 -15.28
CA HIS A 130 -6.90 6.87 -15.64
C HIS A 130 -5.93 5.69 -15.59
N PHE A 131 -6.42 4.56 -15.11
CA PHE A 131 -5.79 3.27 -15.30
C PHE A 131 -6.14 2.74 -16.70
N PRO A 132 -5.17 2.59 -17.61
CA PRO A 132 -5.47 2.32 -19.00
C PRO A 132 -5.95 0.86 -19.20
N LYS A 133 -6.94 0.68 -20.08
CA LYS A 133 -7.44 -0.67 -20.45
C LYS A 133 -6.37 -1.50 -21.14
N GLU A 134 -5.64 -0.89 -22.07
CA GLU A 134 -4.52 -1.51 -22.75
C GLU A 134 -3.19 -0.91 -22.27
N PHE A 135 -2.12 -1.70 -22.33
CA PHE A 135 -0.79 -1.16 -22.06
C PHE A 135 -0.43 -0.09 -23.10
N GLY A 136 -0.07 1.11 -22.64
CA GLY A 136 0.39 2.19 -23.51
C GLY A 136 1.76 2.73 -23.14
N LYS A 137 1.99 3.01 -21.85
CA LYS A 137 3.27 3.52 -21.34
C LYS A 137 3.55 2.98 -19.94
N THR A 138 4.83 2.85 -19.61
CA THR A 138 5.26 2.29 -18.32
C THR A 138 4.96 3.19 -17.13
N VAL A 139 5.10 4.51 -17.26
CA VAL A 139 4.84 5.47 -16.17
C VAL A 139 3.54 6.22 -16.48
N ILE A 140 2.51 5.92 -15.69
CA ILE A 140 1.19 6.55 -15.79
C ILE A 140 1.23 7.92 -15.12
N TYR A 141 1.81 7.98 -13.91
CA TYR A 141 1.95 9.19 -13.12
C TYR A 141 3.26 9.18 -12.34
N ALA A 142 3.88 10.35 -12.17
CA ALA A 142 5.05 10.55 -11.32
C ALA A 142 5.08 12.00 -10.81
N GLY A 143 5.17 12.21 -9.51
CA GLY A 143 5.31 13.54 -8.91
C GLY A 143 5.03 13.57 -7.42
N THR A 144 5.46 14.64 -6.75
CA THR A 144 5.09 14.91 -5.36
C THR A 144 3.64 15.39 -5.29
N VAL A 145 2.87 14.78 -4.40
CA VAL A 145 1.45 15.10 -4.19
C VAL A 145 1.14 15.22 -2.70
N LYS A 146 0.03 15.88 -2.39
CA LYS A 146 -0.50 15.97 -1.02
C LYS A 146 -1.74 15.11 -0.80
N ARG A 147 -2.43 14.76 -1.89
CA ARG A 147 -3.70 14.05 -1.89
C ARG A 147 -3.76 13.06 -3.05
N PHE A 148 -4.09 11.82 -2.74
CA PHE A 148 -4.29 10.75 -3.73
C PHE A 148 -5.56 9.98 -3.41
N ARG A 149 -6.39 9.72 -4.42
CA ARG A 149 -7.62 8.93 -4.30
C ARG A 149 -7.66 7.83 -5.34
N ILE A 150 -8.15 6.66 -4.93
CA ILE A 150 -8.40 5.50 -5.80
C ILE A 150 -9.70 4.80 -5.41
N PRO A 151 -10.39 4.14 -6.36
CA PRO A 151 -11.45 3.20 -6.04
C PRO A 151 -10.94 2.08 -5.14
N SER A 152 -11.83 1.54 -4.31
CA SER A 152 -11.59 0.40 -3.44
C SER A 152 -12.80 -0.54 -3.45
N LYS A 153 -12.73 -1.64 -2.70
CA LYS A 153 -13.78 -2.67 -2.70
C LYS A 153 -15.14 -2.12 -2.28
N ASN A 154 -15.17 -1.26 -1.26
CA ASN A 154 -16.39 -0.71 -0.65
C ASN A 154 -16.53 0.80 -0.86
N GLY A 155 -15.91 1.37 -1.89
CA GLY A 155 -15.99 2.80 -2.21
C GLY A 155 -14.69 3.35 -2.76
N GLU A 156 -14.08 4.27 -2.02
CA GLU A 156 -12.81 4.89 -2.38
C GLU A 156 -11.88 4.98 -1.16
N ILE A 157 -10.58 4.92 -1.42
CA ILE A 157 -9.53 5.22 -0.45
C ILE A 157 -8.97 6.61 -0.77
N LEU A 158 -8.85 7.43 0.26
CA LEU A 158 -8.18 8.74 0.26
C LEU A 158 -6.91 8.65 1.09
N ILE A 159 -5.78 9.00 0.47
CA ILE A 159 -4.47 9.08 1.11
C ILE A 159 -4.01 10.54 1.09
N GLU A 160 -3.73 11.10 2.25
CA GLU A 160 -3.30 12.48 2.44
C GLU A 160 -1.98 12.53 3.22
N GLY A 161 -1.11 13.44 2.84
CA GLY A 161 0.25 13.57 3.39
C GLY A 161 1.22 14.01 2.30
N ASN A 162 2.47 14.33 2.65
CA ASN A 162 3.46 14.73 1.66
C ASN A 162 4.29 13.53 1.20
N PHE A 163 4.13 13.09 -0.05
CA PHE A 163 4.82 11.92 -0.59
C PHE A 163 5.06 12.03 -2.10
N TYR A 164 6.03 11.27 -2.60
CA TYR A 164 6.23 11.11 -4.03
C TYR A 164 5.35 9.97 -4.55
N LEU A 165 4.34 10.27 -5.36
CA LEU A 165 3.49 9.29 -6.00
C LEU A 165 4.11 8.83 -7.32
N ARG A 166 4.27 7.51 -7.47
CA ARG A 166 4.57 6.88 -8.76
C ARG A 166 3.55 5.81 -9.07
N ILE A 167 2.98 5.85 -10.28
CA ILE A 167 2.07 4.84 -10.81
C ILE A 167 2.72 4.26 -12.05
N GLN A 168 2.95 2.95 -12.05
CA GLN A 168 3.51 2.21 -13.17
C GLN A 168 2.58 1.11 -13.64
N ASP A 169 2.65 0.81 -14.92
CA ASP A 169 1.95 -0.32 -15.53
C ASP A 169 2.95 -1.47 -15.70
N ASP A 170 2.83 -2.50 -14.86
CA ASP A 170 3.77 -3.61 -14.84
C ASP A 170 3.57 -4.57 -16.03
N ARG A 171 2.52 -4.38 -16.86
CA ARG A 171 2.40 -5.09 -18.14
C ARG A 171 3.59 -4.87 -19.07
N LYS A 172 4.36 -3.79 -18.85
CA LYS A 172 5.67 -3.57 -19.51
C LYS A 172 6.61 -4.78 -19.36
N TRP A 173 6.53 -5.49 -18.24
CA TRP A 173 7.35 -6.65 -17.90
C TRP A 173 6.50 -7.92 -17.78
N ASN A 174 5.40 -8.01 -18.54
CA ASN A 174 4.43 -9.11 -18.49
C ASN A 174 3.80 -9.33 -17.09
N GLY A 175 3.79 -8.29 -16.23
CA GLY A 175 3.06 -8.29 -14.97
C GLY A 175 1.55 -8.07 -15.18
N SER A 176 0.77 -8.30 -14.12
CA SER A 176 -0.70 -8.20 -14.12
C SER A 176 -1.23 -7.10 -13.19
N SER A 177 -0.39 -6.12 -12.85
CA SER A 177 -0.72 -5.06 -11.88
C SER A 177 -0.34 -3.65 -12.33
N PHE A 178 -1.04 -2.66 -11.80
CA PHE A 178 -0.53 -1.31 -11.67
C PHE A 178 0.23 -1.20 -10.34
N ASN A 179 1.49 -0.77 -10.40
CA ASN A 179 2.35 -0.61 -9.23
C ASN A 179 2.29 0.84 -8.73
N ILE A 180 1.79 1.01 -7.51
CA ILE A 180 1.69 2.29 -6.82
C ILE A 180 2.78 2.39 -5.79
N ARG A 181 3.56 3.47 -5.82
CA ARG A 181 4.61 3.77 -4.84
C ARG A 181 4.31 5.10 -4.17
N LEU A 182 4.14 5.06 -2.86
CA LEU A 182 4.06 6.21 -1.97
C LEU A 182 5.46 6.42 -1.38
N GLY A 183 6.28 7.22 -2.06
CA GLY A 183 7.68 7.43 -1.75
C GLY A 183 7.88 8.24 -0.48
N PHE A 184 8.83 7.81 0.34
CA PHE A 184 9.23 8.54 1.55
C PHE A 184 9.94 9.83 1.13
N THR A 185 9.94 10.82 2.02
CA THR A 185 10.61 12.10 1.77
C THR A 185 11.89 12.18 2.63
N PRO A 186 13.05 12.54 2.05
CA PRO A 186 13.31 12.79 0.62
C PRO A 186 13.21 11.52 -0.25
N TYR A 187 12.73 11.68 -1.49
CA TYR A 187 12.61 10.57 -2.47
C TYR A 187 13.86 10.49 -3.37
N THR A 188 15.01 10.16 -2.77
CA THR A 188 16.31 10.07 -3.45
C THR A 188 17.08 8.82 -3.02
N SER A 189 18.14 8.46 -3.75
CA SER A 189 19.13 7.47 -3.28
C SER A 189 20.10 8.10 -2.27
N GLY A 190 20.88 7.30 -1.57
CA GLY A 190 21.89 7.81 -0.63
C GLY A 190 21.32 8.32 0.70
N ILE A 191 20.06 8.02 1.01
CA ILE A 191 19.41 8.58 2.19
C ILE A 191 20.00 8.01 3.47
N GLN A 192 20.24 8.89 4.45
CA GLN A 192 20.49 8.47 5.82
C GLN A 192 19.19 8.39 6.62
N LYS A 193 18.28 9.35 6.42
CA LYS A 193 16.96 9.38 7.08
C LYS A 193 15.88 9.73 6.07
N SER A 194 14.76 9.02 6.13
CA SER A 194 13.54 9.38 5.40
C SER A 194 12.31 8.93 6.17
N LYS A 195 11.18 9.58 5.90
CA LYS A 195 9.91 9.19 6.51
C LYS A 195 8.72 9.46 5.60
N ILE A 196 7.62 8.83 5.94
CA ILE A 196 6.29 9.11 5.41
C ILE A 196 5.31 9.12 6.60
N SER A 197 4.38 10.06 6.58
CA SER A 197 3.26 10.13 7.51
C SER A 197 2.03 10.43 6.68
N LEU A 198 1.05 9.54 6.75
CA LEU A 198 -0.13 9.51 5.91
C LEU A 198 -1.37 9.42 6.77
N ARG A 199 -2.37 10.22 6.42
CA ARG A 199 -3.76 9.97 6.80
C ARG A 199 -4.41 9.15 5.70
N ILE A 200 -4.91 7.96 6.00
CA ILE A 200 -5.51 7.04 5.06
C ILE A 200 -6.93 6.74 5.54
N ARG A 201 -7.92 7.02 4.69
CA ARG A 201 -9.33 6.89 5.00
C ARG A 201 -10.07 6.14 3.90
N GLN A 202 -11.08 5.38 4.29
CA GLN A 202 -12.07 4.82 3.38
C GLN A 202 -13.33 5.66 3.47
N GLY A 203 -14.03 5.80 2.35
CA GLY A 203 -15.31 6.48 2.26
C GLY A 203 -16.13 5.90 1.10
N LYS A 204 -17.40 6.28 1.03
CA LYS A 204 -18.27 5.91 -0.08
C LYS A 204 -17.77 6.56 -1.38
N SER A 205 -18.09 5.96 -2.52
CA SER A 205 -17.81 6.57 -3.82
C SER A 205 -18.39 7.99 -3.87
N GLY A 206 -17.55 8.94 -4.28
CA GLY A 206 -17.95 10.34 -4.37
C GLY A 206 -17.88 11.13 -3.05
N GLU A 207 -17.58 10.49 -1.90
CA GLU A 207 -17.50 11.17 -0.61
C GLU A 207 -16.34 12.18 -0.56
N PHE A 208 -15.26 11.88 -1.27
CA PHE A 208 -14.04 12.71 -1.27
C PHE A 208 -13.91 13.59 -2.52
N GLY A 209 -14.92 13.65 -3.40
CA GLY A 209 -14.91 14.44 -4.63
C GLY A 209 -15.70 13.75 -5.75
N LYS A 210 -15.39 14.03 -7.03
CA LYS A 210 -16.05 13.32 -8.14
C LYS A 210 -15.75 11.81 -8.06
N GLU A 211 -16.74 10.98 -8.37
CA GLU A 211 -16.60 9.52 -8.37
C GLU A 211 -15.50 9.06 -9.35
N LEU A 212 -14.66 8.13 -8.88
CA LEU A 212 -13.55 7.58 -9.63
C LEU A 212 -13.91 6.31 -10.42
N GLY A 213 -15.17 5.87 -10.33
CA GLY A 213 -15.64 4.57 -10.83
C GLY A 213 -15.57 3.50 -9.74
N SER A 214 -15.91 2.27 -10.12
CA SER A 214 -15.93 1.10 -9.24
C SER A 214 -14.97 0.04 -9.76
N LEU A 215 -14.43 -0.77 -8.85
CA LEU A 215 -13.62 -1.93 -9.25
C LEU A 215 -14.45 -2.90 -10.08
N ASN A 216 -13.82 -3.53 -11.06
CA ASN A 216 -14.44 -4.62 -11.80
C ASN A 216 -14.56 -5.85 -10.87
N ASN A 217 -15.76 -6.43 -10.81
CA ASN A 217 -16.03 -7.67 -10.07
C ASN A 217 -15.51 -8.88 -10.86
N THR A 218 -14.19 -8.96 -11.05
CA THR A 218 -13.54 -10.08 -11.76
C THR A 218 -12.41 -10.61 -10.91
N ALA A 219 -12.78 -11.31 -9.82
CA ALA A 219 -12.02 -12.43 -9.24
C ALA A 219 -12.79 -13.11 -8.09
N GLN A 220 -13.68 -14.05 -8.42
CA GLN A 220 -13.77 -15.38 -7.80
C GLN A 220 -14.52 -16.29 -8.79
N ASN A 221 -13.77 -16.97 -9.65
CA ASN A 221 -14.08 -18.29 -10.21
C ASN A 221 -12.76 -19.05 -10.25
#